data_AF-A0AA97F6N9-F1
#
_entry.id   AF-A0AA97F6N9-F1
#
_cell.length_a   1.000
_cell.length_b   1.000
_cell.length_c   1.000
_cell.angle_alpha   90.00
_cell.angle_beta   90.00
_cell.angle_gamma   90.00
#
_symmetry.space_group_name_H-M   'P 1'
#
loop_
_entity.id
_entity.type
_entity.pdbx_description
1 polymer ?
#
loop_
_entity_poly.entity_id
_entity_poly.type
_entity_poly.pdbx_seq_one_letter_code
_entity_poly.pdbx_strand_id
1 'polypeptide(L)'
;MRILILASVLALAACNEPEINDDGDEAEAQTSSSGSDVAASGDKPPAKGEKPKTESEEEAKITEELKNSVAKDKADGPSKTVDCTVSSAPGDVEYKGQCEYFILGGDSFTMVRSDGLPFFEQIVEVIIEADTPTRAGMSVRMSDGERPGFGTAYREPGEQCWINDSLDVCWKDM
;
A
#
# COMPACT_ATOMS: atom_id res chain seq x y z
N MET A 1 -25.07 -15.99 -45.74
CA MET A 1 -25.82 -14.73 -45.90
C MET A 1 -25.12 -13.70 -45.03
N ARG A 2 -24.42 -12.73 -45.64
CA ARG A 2 -23.65 -11.69 -44.96
C ARG A 2 -24.58 -10.51 -44.68
N ILE A 3 -24.62 -10.01 -43.45
CA ILE A 3 -25.22 -8.71 -43.12
C ILE A 3 -24.13 -7.86 -42.47
N LEU A 4 -23.68 -6.86 -43.25
CA LEU A 4 -22.88 -5.70 -42.86
C LEU A 4 -23.84 -4.58 -42.47
N ILE A 5 -23.69 -3.98 -41.29
CA ILE A 5 -24.19 -2.62 -40.97
C ILE A 5 -23.10 -1.97 -40.09
N LEU A 6 -22.20 -1.19 -40.67
CA LEU A 6 -22.22 0.27 -40.84
C LEU A 6 -22.28 1.10 -39.54
N ALA A 7 -21.10 1.65 -39.22
CA ALA A 7 -20.80 3.02 -38.83
C ALA A 7 -21.65 3.73 -37.76
N SER A 8 -21.00 4.08 -36.66
CA SER A 8 -21.33 5.26 -35.87
C SER A 8 -20.05 6.09 -35.67
N VAL A 9 -20.01 7.21 -36.38
CA VAL A 9 -19.10 8.34 -36.19
C VAL A 9 -19.67 9.17 -35.05
N LEU A 10 -18.89 9.50 -34.02
CA LEU A 10 -19.13 10.60 -33.07
C LEU A 10 -17.75 11.13 -32.68
N ALA A 11 -17.23 12.16 -33.36
CA ALA A 11 -17.42 13.60 -33.09
C ALA A 11 -16.42 14.13 -32.04
N LEU A 12 -15.44 14.88 -32.52
CA LEU A 12 -14.50 15.67 -31.73
C LEU A 12 -15.23 16.79 -30.97
N ALA A 13 -14.93 16.92 -29.68
CA ALA A 13 -15.06 18.16 -28.91
C ALA A 13 -13.66 18.42 -28.32
N ALA A 14 -12.90 19.37 -28.86
CA ALA A 14 -12.94 20.81 -28.56
C ALA A 14 -11.94 21.17 -27.44
N CYS A 15 -11.14 22.16 -27.78
CA CYS A 15 -10.00 22.78 -27.13
C CYS A 15 -10.19 23.09 -25.64
N ASN A 16 -9.10 23.02 -24.88
CA ASN A 16 -8.78 24.06 -23.91
C ASN A 16 -7.26 24.11 -23.69
N GLU A 17 -6.62 25.08 -24.36
CA GLU A 17 -5.29 25.57 -24.02
C GLU A 17 -5.41 26.44 -22.75
N PRO A 18 -4.57 26.22 -21.73
CA PRO A 18 -4.17 27.30 -20.86
C PRO A 18 -2.82 27.88 -21.33
N GLU A 19 -2.88 29.13 -21.79
CA GLU A 19 -1.71 30.02 -21.81
C GLU A 19 -1.18 30.16 -20.39
N ILE A 20 0.11 29.89 -20.20
CA ILE A 20 0.86 30.29 -19.01
C ILE A 20 2.06 31.09 -19.50
N ASN A 21 1.90 32.42 -19.46
CA ASN A 21 3.02 33.33 -19.38
C ASN A 21 3.44 33.36 -17.91
N ASP A 22 4.70 33.02 -17.61
CA ASP A 22 5.36 33.46 -16.39
C ASP A 22 6.80 33.85 -16.76
N ASP A 23 6.97 35.16 -16.93
CA ASP A 23 8.23 35.87 -16.93
C ASP A 23 8.70 36.05 -15.47
N GLY A 24 9.98 35.76 -15.21
CA GLY A 24 10.66 36.12 -13.98
C GLY A 24 11.33 34.91 -13.32
N ASP A 25 12.55 34.96 -12.81
CA ASP A 25 13.48 36.06 -12.61
C ASP A 25 14.84 35.37 -12.37
N GLU A 26 15.90 35.95 -12.93
CA GLU A 26 17.27 35.51 -12.70
C GLU A 26 17.61 35.69 -11.21
N ALA A 27 18.00 34.61 -10.52
CA ALA A 27 18.65 34.74 -9.22
C ALA A 27 19.96 33.96 -9.21
N GLU A 28 21.00 34.75 -9.01
CA GLU A 28 22.42 34.49 -9.17
C GLU A 28 22.97 33.40 -8.26
N ALA A 29 23.93 32.66 -8.80
CA ALA A 29 24.86 31.85 -8.02
C ALA A 29 25.92 32.76 -7.37
N GLN A 30 26.03 32.77 -6.04
CA GLN A 30 27.26 33.17 -5.34
C GLN A 30 27.56 32.32 -4.08
N THR A 31 28.59 31.50 -4.26
CA THR A 31 29.70 31.04 -3.41
C THR A 31 29.94 31.61 -1.99
N SER A 32 30.19 30.67 -1.07
CA SER A 32 31.13 30.63 0.08
C SER A 32 30.95 31.52 1.33
N SER A 33 31.04 30.88 2.52
CA SER A 33 32.18 31.04 3.45
C SER A 33 32.00 30.21 4.72
N SER A 34 33.10 29.59 5.16
CA SER A 34 33.28 28.81 6.38
C SER A 34 32.99 29.55 7.69
N GLY A 35 32.65 28.78 8.73
CA GLY A 35 32.76 29.15 10.14
C GLY A 35 32.83 27.91 11.02
N SER A 36 34.04 27.57 11.48
CA SER A 36 34.32 26.54 12.49
C SER A 36 34.15 27.08 13.92
N ASP A 37 33.95 26.11 14.83
CA ASP A 37 34.12 26.15 16.30
C ASP A 37 32.97 26.85 17.05
N VAL A 38 32.33 26.28 18.08
CA VAL A 38 32.90 25.92 19.39
C VAL A 38 32.09 24.81 20.07
N ALA A 39 32.80 23.94 20.81
CA ALA A 39 32.28 22.90 21.69
C ALA A 39 31.55 23.44 22.94
N ALA A 40 30.55 22.70 23.42
CA ALA A 40 30.16 22.70 24.83
C ALA A 40 29.54 21.34 25.21
N SER A 41 30.20 20.66 26.16
CA SER A 41 29.71 19.45 26.83
C SER A 41 28.44 19.72 27.65
N GLY A 42 27.52 18.75 27.64
CA GLY A 42 26.36 18.70 28.52
C GLY A 42 25.90 17.26 28.69
N ASP A 43 26.37 16.63 29.75
CA ASP A 43 26.06 15.27 30.20
C ASP A 43 24.65 15.18 30.83
N LYS A 44 24.08 13.95 30.87
CA LYS A 44 22.98 13.45 31.75
C LYS A 44 21.53 13.52 31.20
N PRO A 45 20.62 12.59 31.60
CA PRO A 45 20.65 11.11 31.65
C PRO A 45 19.50 10.47 30.81
N PRO A 46 19.48 9.13 30.58
CA PRO A 46 18.37 8.46 29.91
C PRO A 46 17.15 8.34 30.83
N ALA A 47 16.05 9.00 30.46
CA ALA A 47 14.76 8.81 31.10
C ALA A 47 14.10 7.52 30.56
N LYS A 48 14.23 6.47 31.38
CA LYS A 48 13.12 5.64 31.90
C LYS A 48 12.04 5.22 30.87
N GLY A 49 12.09 3.93 30.53
CA GLY A 49 11.19 3.24 29.61
C GLY A 49 9.71 3.58 29.77
N GLU A 50 9.10 3.86 28.63
CA GLU A 50 7.67 3.75 28.44
C GLU A 50 7.32 2.27 28.27
N LYS A 51 6.51 1.80 29.23
CA LYS A 51 5.74 0.58 29.19
C LYS A 51 5.04 0.43 27.82
N PRO A 52 5.00 -0.77 27.21
CA PRO A 52 4.03 -1.06 26.17
C PRO A 52 2.64 -0.72 26.70
N LYS A 53 2.00 0.22 26.02
CA LYS A 53 0.61 0.62 26.23
C LYS A 53 -0.22 -0.65 26.05
N THR A 54 -0.98 -0.99 27.08
CA THR A 54 -1.96 -2.08 27.07
C THR A 54 -2.81 -1.96 25.82
N GLU A 55 -2.60 -2.90 24.89
CA GLU A 55 -3.43 -3.16 23.72
C GLU A 55 -4.87 -3.34 24.21
N SER A 56 -5.76 -2.47 23.73
CA SER A 56 -7.10 -2.32 24.24
C SER A 56 -7.97 -3.47 23.74
N GLU A 57 -8.84 -4.02 24.60
CA GLU A 57 -9.88 -4.99 24.23
C GLU A 57 -10.77 -4.53 23.05
N GLU A 58 -10.76 -3.23 22.75
CA GLU A 58 -11.47 -2.62 21.62
C GLU A 58 -10.84 -2.96 20.25
N GLU A 59 -9.52 -3.06 20.16
CA GLU A 59 -8.82 -3.47 18.92
C GLU A 59 -9.13 -4.93 18.59
N ALA A 60 -9.16 -5.81 19.62
CA ALA A 60 -9.48 -7.23 19.44
C ALA A 60 -10.92 -7.49 18.94
N LYS A 61 -11.88 -6.62 19.29
CA LYS A 61 -13.27 -6.76 18.85
C LYS A 61 -13.47 -6.31 17.39
N ILE A 62 -12.79 -5.23 17.00
CA ILE A 62 -12.73 -4.78 15.60
C ILE A 62 -12.08 -5.87 14.73
N THR A 63 -11.05 -6.53 15.25
CA THR A 63 -10.36 -7.67 14.62
C THR A 63 -11.28 -8.87 14.35
N GLU A 64 -12.13 -9.30 15.29
CA GLU A 64 -13.05 -10.42 15.05
C GLU A 64 -14.15 -10.08 14.04
N GLU A 65 -14.71 -8.86 14.05
CA GLU A 65 -15.66 -8.43 13.02
C GLU A 65 -15.02 -8.26 11.64
N LEU A 66 -13.75 -7.84 11.57
CA LEU A 66 -12.99 -7.79 10.31
C LEU A 66 -12.65 -9.20 9.79
N LYS A 67 -12.17 -10.10 10.65
CA LYS A 67 -11.99 -11.51 10.26
C LYS A 67 -13.29 -12.13 9.80
N ASN A 68 -14.40 -11.90 10.51
CA ASN A 68 -15.70 -12.44 10.12
C ASN A 68 -16.29 -11.76 8.89
N SER A 69 -16.09 -10.47 8.65
CA SER A 69 -16.59 -9.80 7.44
C SER A 69 -15.76 -10.15 6.21
N VAL A 70 -14.43 -10.18 6.34
CA VAL A 70 -13.53 -10.67 5.29
C VAL A 70 -13.81 -12.15 5.00
N ALA A 71 -13.99 -12.99 6.01
CA ALA A 71 -14.31 -14.41 5.81
C ALA A 71 -15.72 -14.62 5.24
N LYS A 72 -16.71 -13.79 5.60
CA LYS A 72 -18.11 -13.95 5.17
C LYS A 72 -18.37 -13.43 3.76
N ASP A 73 -17.62 -12.41 3.31
CA ASP A 73 -17.64 -11.95 1.91
C ASP A 73 -16.70 -12.77 1.00
N LYS A 74 -15.75 -13.54 1.55
CA LYS A 74 -14.76 -14.32 0.80
C LYS A 74 -14.84 -15.85 1.01
N ALA A 75 -15.96 -16.32 1.56
CA ALA A 75 -16.21 -17.74 1.90
C ALA A 75 -16.17 -18.73 0.73
N ASP A 76 -16.09 -18.26 -0.53
CA ASP A 76 -16.08 -19.11 -1.72
C ASP A 76 -14.69 -19.34 -2.34
N GLY A 77 -13.64 -18.65 -1.88
CA GLY A 77 -12.26 -18.81 -2.38
C GLY A 77 -11.38 -19.70 -1.49
N PRO A 78 -10.44 -20.48 -2.04
CA PRO A 78 -9.48 -21.22 -1.22
C PRO A 78 -8.57 -20.24 -0.47
N SER A 79 -8.44 -20.44 0.85
CA SER A 79 -7.50 -19.71 1.70
C SER A 79 -6.38 -20.63 2.20
N LYS A 80 -5.23 -20.03 2.52
CA LYS A 80 -4.11 -20.68 3.19
C LYS A 80 -3.36 -19.68 4.06
N THR A 81 -2.69 -20.19 5.09
CA THR A 81 -1.72 -19.39 5.86
C THR A 81 -0.38 -19.37 5.13
N VAL A 82 0.24 -18.20 5.05
CA VAL A 82 1.57 -17.97 4.45
C VAL A 82 2.42 -17.11 5.39
N ASP A 83 3.74 -17.19 5.26
CA ASP A 83 4.60 -16.14 5.78
C ASP A 83 4.50 -14.92 4.85
N CYS A 84 4.42 -13.72 5.39
CA CYS A 84 4.24 -12.50 4.61
C CYS A 84 5.06 -11.34 5.19
N THR A 85 5.41 -10.42 4.29
CA THR A 85 5.97 -9.11 4.63
C THR A 85 5.17 -8.04 3.92
N VAL A 86 4.73 -7.03 4.68
CA VAL A 86 4.11 -5.83 4.13
C VAL A 86 4.87 -4.64 4.65
N SER A 87 5.44 -3.83 3.77
CA SER A 87 6.18 -2.62 4.15
C SER A 87 5.64 -1.41 3.41
N SER A 88 5.64 -0.24 4.07
CA SER A 88 5.50 1.02 3.36
C SER A 88 6.73 1.23 2.49
N ALA A 89 6.59 1.71 1.27
CA ALA A 89 7.72 2.19 0.47
C ALA A 89 7.96 3.67 0.83
N PRO A 90 9.19 4.10 1.18
CA PRO A 90 10.48 3.43 0.95
C PRO A 90 11.04 2.58 2.12
N GLY A 91 10.23 2.09 3.05
CA GLY A 91 10.61 1.08 4.05
C GLY A 91 10.49 1.52 5.51
N ASP A 92 9.80 2.63 5.78
CA ASP A 92 9.79 3.23 7.13
C ASP A 92 9.01 2.39 8.16
N VAL A 93 8.05 1.58 7.71
CA VAL A 93 7.24 0.70 8.56
C VAL A 93 7.10 -0.66 7.88
N GLU A 94 7.33 -1.74 8.64
CA GLU A 94 7.25 -3.12 8.15
C GLU A 94 6.47 -3.99 9.13
N TYR A 95 5.58 -4.82 8.59
CA TYR A 95 5.07 -6.01 9.24
C TYR A 95 5.72 -7.25 8.61
N LYS A 96 6.09 -8.21 9.47
CA LYS A 96 6.57 -9.53 9.08
C LYS A 96 6.00 -10.60 10.00
N GLY A 97 5.28 -11.58 9.43
CA GLY A 97 4.64 -12.63 10.22
C GLY A 97 3.76 -13.53 9.38
N GLN A 98 2.75 -14.13 10.00
CA GLN A 98 1.79 -14.98 9.30
C GLN A 98 0.62 -14.15 8.78
N CYS A 99 0.17 -14.49 7.57
CA CYS A 99 -1.02 -13.93 6.96
C CYS A 99 -1.97 -15.03 6.50
N GLU A 100 -3.26 -14.74 6.58
CA GLU A 100 -4.28 -15.48 5.83
C GLU A 100 -4.33 -14.92 4.41
N TYR A 101 -4.01 -15.79 3.45
CA TYR A 101 -3.97 -15.49 2.02
C TYR A 101 -5.20 -16.10 1.35
N PHE A 102 -6.07 -15.25 0.82
CA PHE A 102 -7.29 -15.63 0.13
C PHE A 102 -7.11 -15.49 -1.38
N ILE A 103 -7.26 -16.59 -2.12
CA ILE A 103 -7.12 -16.58 -3.58
C ILE A 103 -8.42 -16.06 -4.20
N LEU A 104 -8.32 -15.00 -4.99
CA LEU A 104 -9.45 -14.41 -5.72
C LEU A 104 -9.56 -14.94 -7.17
N GLY A 105 -8.51 -15.57 -7.67
CA GLY A 105 -8.43 -16.14 -9.03
C GLY A 105 -7.26 -15.56 -9.82
N GLY A 106 -6.64 -16.40 -10.66
CA GLY A 106 -5.37 -16.04 -11.31
C GLY A 106 -4.29 -15.74 -10.27
N ASP A 107 -3.62 -14.61 -10.42
CA ASP A 107 -2.63 -14.08 -9.46
C ASP A 107 -3.22 -13.06 -8.48
N SER A 108 -4.54 -12.84 -8.51
CA SER A 108 -5.24 -11.93 -7.61
C SER A 108 -5.45 -12.57 -6.24
N PHE A 109 -5.27 -11.78 -5.19
CA PHE A 109 -5.42 -12.25 -3.82
C PHE A 109 -5.80 -11.15 -2.84
N THR A 110 -6.10 -11.60 -1.63
CA THR A 110 -6.25 -10.75 -0.46
C THR A 110 -5.43 -11.29 0.67
N MET A 111 -4.86 -10.39 1.46
CA MET A 111 -4.03 -10.72 2.61
C MET A 111 -4.49 -9.96 3.84
N VAL A 112 -4.61 -10.67 4.96
CA VAL A 112 -4.82 -10.11 6.30
C VAL A 112 -3.84 -10.78 7.26
N ARG A 113 -3.44 -10.10 8.32
CA ARG A 113 -2.63 -10.73 9.37
C ARG A 113 -3.41 -11.88 10.02
N SER A 114 -2.76 -12.99 10.31
CA SER A 114 -3.43 -14.13 10.96
C SER A 114 -3.88 -13.82 12.39
N ASP A 115 -3.19 -12.90 13.09
CA ASP A 115 -3.65 -12.36 14.38
C ASP A 115 -4.84 -11.40 14.23
N GLY A 116 -5.03 -10.85 13.03
CA GLY A 116 -6.08 -9.90 12.62
C GLY A 116 -5.95 -8.50 13.20
N LEU A 117 -4.76 -8.17 13.68
CA LEU A 117 -4.39 -6.78 13.90
C LEU A 117 -4.16 -6.08 12.55
N PRO A 118 -4.20 -4.74 12.50
CA PRO A 118 -3.76 -4.00 11.32
C PRO A 118 -2.28 -4.23 11.01
N PHE A 119 -1.87 -4.17 9.75
CA PHE A 119 -0.46 -4.18 9.33
C PHE A 119 0.28 -2.97 9.94
N PHE A 120 -0.17 -1.77 9.62
CA PHE A 120 0.23 -0.47 10.18
C PHE A 120 -0.78 0.59 9.70
N GLU A 121 -0.76 1.79 10.31
CA GLU A 121 -1.61 2.92 9.89
C GLU A 121 -3.08 2.57 9.67
N GLN A 122 -3.63 1.65 10.47
CA GLN A 122 -5.01 1.14 10.36
C GLN A 122 -5.32 0.31 9.10
N ILE A 123 -4.33 -0.04 8.28
CA ILE A 123 -4.48 -0.97 7.15
C ILE A 123 -4.73 -2.37 7.70
N VAL A 124 -5.91 -2.92 7.47
CA VAL A 124 -6.34 -4.24 7.99
C VAL A 124 -6.37 -5.31 6.91
N GLU A 125 -6.41 -4.92 5.65
CA GLU A 125 -6.44 -5.84 4.50
C GLU A 125 -5.65 -5.25 3.34
N VAL A 126 -4.90 -6.09 2.65
CA VAL A 126 -4.25 -5.76 1.37
C VAL A 126 -4.92 -6.56 0.27
N ILE A 127 -5.24 -5.92 -0.85
CA ILE A 127 -5.95 -6.53 -1.97
C ILE A 127 -5.16 -6.27 -3.25
N ILE A 128 -4.80 -7.37 -3.92
CA ILE A 128 -4.10 -7.37 -5.20
C ILE A 128 -5.05 -7.94 -6.26
N GLU A 129 -5.33 -7.15 -7.28
CA GLU A 129 -6.16 -7.51 -8.42
C GLU A 129 -5.27 -7.56 -9.66
N ALA A 130 -4.78 -8.75 -10.01
CA ALA A 130 -3.85 -8.95 -11.11
C ALA A 130 -4.52 -8.76 -12.48
N ASP A 131 -4.01 -7.81 -13.25
CA ASP A 131 -4.36 -7.63 -14.68
C ASP A 131 -3.62 -8.66 -15.53
N THR A 132 -2.35 -8.90 -15.19
CA THR A 132 -1.42 -9.81 -15.86
C THR A 132 -0.53 -10.49 -14.81
N PRO A 133 0.29 -11.50 -15.18
CA PRO A 133 1.21 -12.13 -14.23
C PRO A 133 2.24 -11.18 -13.60
N THR A 134 2.47 -10.00 -14.18
CA THR A 134 3.49 -9.03 -13.74
C THR A 134 2.92 -7.65 -13.41
N ARG A 135 1.60 -7.43 -13.56
CA ARG A 135 0.94 -6.16 -13.27
C ARG A 135 -0.39 -6.36 -12.56
N ALA A 136 -0.63 -5.58 -11.51
CA ALA A 136 -1.86 -5.63 -10.72
C ALA A 136 -2.32 -4.23 -10.28
N GLY A 137 -3.62 -4.08 -10.03
CA GLY A 137 -4.13 -3.00 -9.18
C GLY A 137 -3.93 -3.35 -7.71
N MET A 138 -3.48 -2.38 -6.91
CA MET A 138 -3.34 -2.52 -5.47
C MET A 138 -4.33 -1.62 -4.75
N SER A 139 -4.99 -2.16 -3.73
CA SER A 139 -5.84 -1.41 -2.80
C SER A 139 -5.70 -1.98 -1.41
N VAL A 140 -6.06 -1.19 -0.41
CA VAL A 140 -6.09 -1.64 0.99
C VAL A 140 -7.46 -1.39 1.58
N ARG A 141 -7.84 -2.15 2.60
CA ARG A 141 -8.96 -1.81 3.47
C ARG A 141 -8.41 -1.22 4.76
N MET A 142 -8.96 -0.07 5.14
CA MET A 142 -8.67 0.60 6.40
C MET A 142 -9.66 0.10 7.48
N SER A 143 -9.34 0.29 8.76
CA SER A 143 -10.21 -0.16 9.86
C SER A 143 -11.56 0.55 9.92
N ASP A 144 -11.68 1.73 9.30
CA ASP A 144 -12.96 2.45 9.14
C ASP A 144 -13.82 1.92 7.97
N GLY A 145 -13.31 0.93 7.22
CA GLY A 145 -13.98 0.31 6.09
C GLY A 145 -13.72 0.99 4.75
N GLU A 146 -12.99 2.11 4.71
CA GLU A 146 -12.58 2.72 3.44
C GLU A 146 -11.65 1.78 2.66
N ARG A 147 -11.73 1.86 1.32
CA ARG A 147 -10.90 1.07 0.42
C ARG A 147 -10.14 1.97 -0.57
N PRO A 148 -9.12 2.72 -0.10
CA PRO A 148 -8.30 3.54 -0.98
C PRO A 148 -7.53 2.68 -1.99
N GLY A 149 -7.42 3.19 -3.22
CA GLY A 149 -6.59 2.61 -4.27
C GLY A 149 -5.15 3.13 -4.17
N PHE A 150 -4.18 2.23 -4.25
CA PHE A 150 -2.74 2.50 -4.17
C PHE A 150 -2.07 2.45 -5.56
N GLY A 151 -2.88 2.43 -6.62
CA GLY A 151 -2.39 2.45 -8.00
C GLY A 151 -1.97 1.08 -8.52
N THR A 152 -0.98 1.07 -9.41
CA THR A 152 -0.49 -0.14 -10.07
C THR A 152 0.72 -0.70 -9.35
N ALA A 153 0.71 -1.99 -9.06
CA ALA A 153 1.84 -2.75 -8.54
C ALA A 153 2.43 -3.68 -9.61
N TYR A 154 3.71 -3.94 -9.45
CA TYR A 154 4.50 -4.74 -10.38
C TYR A 154 5.19 -5.89 -9.64
N ARG A 155 5.44 -6.96 -10.38
CA ARG A 155 6.10 -8.16 -9.88
C ARG A 155 7.00 -8.72 -10.97
N GLU A 156 8.21 -9.09 -10.59
CA GLU A 156 9.10 -9.83 -11.48
C GLU A 156 8.62 -11.28 -11.65
N PRO A 157 8.75 -11.89 -12.84
CA PRO A 157 8.33 -13.26 -13.06
C PRO A 157 9.01 -14.25 -12.11
N GLY A 158 8.21 -15.00 -11.35
CA GLY A 158 8.71 -16.01 -10.39
C GLY A 158 8.97 -15.46 -8.99
N GLU A 159 8.92 -14.15 -8.80
CA GLU A 159 8.99 -13.52 -7.48
C GLU A 159 7.63 -13.57 -6.77
N GLN A 160 7.66 -13.50 -5.45
CA GLN A 160 6.47 -13.52 -4.59
C GLN A 160 6.24 -12.16 -3.92
N CYS A 161 6.61 -11.08 -4.61
CA CYS A 161 6.48 -9.71 -4.14
C CYS A 161 5.79 -8.84 -5.18
N TRP A 162 4.76 -8.12 -4.76
CA TRP A 162 4.15 -7.03 -5.52
C TRP A 162 4.63 -5.70 -4.94
N ILE A 163 5.14 -4.83 -5.79
CA ILE A 163 5.84 -3.59 -5.42
C ILE A 163 5.17 -2.41 -6.14
N ASN A 164 4.95 -1.31 -5.42
CA ASN A 164 4.64 -0.01 -6.00
C ASN A 164 5.30 1.12 -5.19
N ASP A 165 5.01 2.37 -5.52
CA ASP A 165 5.60 3.53 -4.86
C ASP A 165 5.14 3.75 -3.40
N SER A 166 4.24 2.92 -2.88
CA SER A 166 3.61 3.10 -1.57
C SER A 166 3.72 1.88 -0.65
N LEU A 167 3.69 0.67 -1.19
CA LEU A 167 3.67 -0.59 -0.46
C LEU A 167 4.40 -1.69 -1.23
N ASP A 168 5.16 -2.48 -0.48
CA ASP A 168 5.68 -3.76 -0.92
C ASP A 168 4.96 -4.88 -0.17
N VAL A 169 4.48 -5.87 -0.93
CA VAL A 169 3.65 -6.97 -0.41
C VAL A 169 4.24 -8.28 -0.88
N CYS A 170 4.90 -8.98 0.03
CA CYS A 170 5.56 -10.25 -0.21
C CYS A 170 4.88 -11.40 0.54
N TRP A 171 4.91 -12.60 -0.04
CA TRP A 171 4.50 -13.82 0.63
C TRP A 171 5.49 -14.96 0.39
N LYS A 172 5.37 -16.02 1.20
CA LYS A 172 6.08 -17.28 1.03
C LYS A 172 5.22 -18.44 1.51
N ASP A 173 5.12 -19.45 0.66
CA ASP A 173 4.44 -20.70 1.01
C ASP A 173 5.17 -21.43 2.15
N MET A 174 4.38 -21.95 3.10
CA MET A 174 4.86 -22.73 4.25
C MET A 174 5.10 -24.20 3.91
#